data_AF-A0A540WS32-F1
#
_entry.id   AF-A0A540WS32-F1
#
_cell.length_a   1.000
_cell.length_b   1.000
_cell.length_c   1.000
_cell.angle_alpha   90.00
_cell.angle_beta   90.00
_cell.angle_gamma   90.00
#
_symmetry.space_group_name_H-M   'P 1'
#
loop_
_entity.id
_entity.type
_entity.pdbx_description
1 polymer ?
#
loop_
_entity_poly.entity_id
_entity_poly.type
_entity_poly.pdbx_seq_one_letter_code
_entity_poly.pdbx_strand_id
1 'polypeptide(L)'
;MSVSHTLLRQLTVGGVLAGAVIVACATTSPSSSPVGSTDTPSAQALPPGCNPDPTCPGSTCATAITPAQSVVPVDACPRFGEFQSDVDVYSWNTFIALNWPATTSACAPNTQVSILTGQGPTVWETYPEDTDIFVPPGSKPGAWCTFNTPAALETKLRRLTKLTEAGRLEAVNANVDKLLVSDSKASAIVIERFPDIKQAVGGPLTDQNGRFVRYEKRLNQDEYNYLITNNLWNAAGQTSATISFPTGPTQNPGPCNGKPCGPVGAMEVKAAWKVLSAQEVAGKRFYMRKAWVLNDESGAPSPGANPVTVGLVGLHIIHKTASQAKWFWSTFEQVDNTTSSFFNPHCTTNCQPNQQTATQPYTELAPDGGPLNAPVQVTRTTPIQADPSLNAYYRGLLKGSVWANYQLISTQWATGGAPQGTPPVLANTTMETFIQPTASCMGCHSNAPKASGSGTADFSFLMLEAQ
;
A
#
# COMPACT_ATOMS: atom_id res chain seq x y z
N MET A 1 -39.50 -32.08 55.38
CA MET A 1 -40.22 -30.99 56.08
C MET A 1 -40.12 -29.79 55.16
N SER A 2 -41.13 -29.39 54.36
CA SER A 2 -42.53 -29.08 54.70
C SER A 2 -42.58 -28.09 55.86
N VAL A 3 -43.23 -26.93 55.77
CA VAL A 3 -44.60 -26.69 55.24
C VAL A 3 -44.71 -25.34 54.52
N SER A 4 -45.51 -25.28 53.43
CA SER A 4 -46.06 -24.04 52.88
C SER A 4 -47.40 -23.69 53.54
N HIS A 5 -47.71 -22.40 53.76
CA HIS A 5 -49.08 -21.95 53.93
C HIS A 5 -49.38 -20.67 53.13
N THR A 6 -50.64 -20.50 52.78
CA THR A 6 -51.12 -19.71 51.64
C THR A 6 -52.41 -18.96 52.00
N LEU A 7 -52.76 -17.94 51.20
CA LEU A 7 -54.12 -17.47 50.87
C LEU A 7 -54.95 -16.69 51.92
N LEU A 8 -55.15 -15.38 51.65
CA LEU A 8 -56.43 -14.64 51.36
C LEU A 8 -56.13 -13.11 51.40
N ARG A 9 -56.48 -12.19 50.47
CA ARG A 9 -57.78 -11.77 49.86
C ARG A 9 -58.87 -11.49 50.91
N GLN A 10 -59.52 -10.32 51.03
CA GLN A 10 -59.62 -9.06 50.25
C GLN A 10 -59.76 -7.86 51.26
N LEU A 11 -60.08 -6.57 50.99
CA LEU A 11 -60.81 -5.90 49.89
C LEU A 11 -60.28 -4.45 49.61
N THR A 12 -61.05 -3.35 49.79
CA THR A 12 -60.67 -1.97 49.39
C THR A 12 -61.27 -0.83 50.26
N VAL A 13 -60.86 0.42 49.95
CA VAL A 13 -61.30 1.76 50.42
C VAL A 13 -60.54 2.24 51.67
N GLY A 14 -59.98 3.46 51.75
CA GLY A 14 -59.96 4.60 50.82
C GLY A 14 -59.96 5.93 51.59
N GLY A 15 -58.84 6.66 51.58
CA GLY A 15 -58.65 7.93 52.30
C GLY A 15 -57.15 8.15 52.56
N VAL A 16 -56.47 9.13 51.94
CA VAL A 16 -56.51 10.59 52.15
C VAL A 16 -55.17 11.04 52.79
N LEU A 17 -54.43 11.85 52.03
CA LEU A 17 -53.34 12.76 52.44
C LEU A 17 -52.22 12.24 53.37
N ALA A 18 -51.11 11.81 52.75
CA ALA A 18 -49.78 11.91 53.36
C ALA A 18 -49.10 13.21 52.88
N GLY A 19 -48.87 14.15 53.80
CA GLY A 19 -48.08 15.35 53.52
C GLY A 19 -46.59 15.06 53.66
N ALA A 20 -45.87 14.99 52.54
CA ALA A 20 -44.41 15.00 52.52
C ALA A 20 -43.92 16.37 52.01
N VAL A 21 -43.17 17.08 52.85
CA VAL A 21 -42.58 18.38 52.49
C VAL A 21 -41.40 18.13 51.54
N ILE A 22 -41.68 18.17 50.24
CA ILE A 22 -40.67 18.25 49.20
C ILE A 22 -40.36 19.73 48.99
N VAL A 23 -39.10 20.11 49.17
CA VAL A 23 -38.61 21.47 48.88
C VAL A 23 -38.72 21.71 47.37
N ALA A 24 -39.60 22.62 46.99
CA ALA A 24 -39.75 23.07 45.62
C ALA A 24 -39.11 24.45 45.43
N CYS A 25 -38.53 24.71 44.26
CA CYS A 25 -38.85 25.94 43.53
C CYS A 25 -38.46 25.90 42.04
N ALA A 26 -39.44 26.29 41.21
CA ALA A 26 -39.31 26.85 39.86
C ALA A 26 -38.56 26.06 38.76
N THR A 27 -39.33 25.28 38.00
CA THR A 27 -39.03 24.97 36.59
C THR A 27 -39.20 26.22 35.71
N THR A 28 -38.18 26.63 34.97
CA THR A 28 -38.33 27.42 33.74
C THR A 28 -38.17 26.51 32.54
N SER A 29 -39.22 26.34 31.73
CA SER A 29 -39.14 25.57 30.49
C SER A 29 -38.12 26.21 29.52
N PRO A 30 -37.10 25.48 29.04
CA PRO A 30 -36.31 25.96 27.91
C PRO A 30 -37.20 26.00 26.67
N SER A 31 -37.19 27.13 25.97
CA SER A 31 -37.77 27.23 24.63
C SER A 31 -37.12 26.23 23.69
N SER A 32 -37.90 25.65 22.78
CA SER A 32 -37.38 24.88 21.64
C SER A 32 -36.59 25.79 20.69
N SER A 33 -35.29 25.94 20.94
CA SER A 33 -34.36 26.55 19.99
C SER A 33 -34.12 25.59 18.81
N PRO A 34 -33.92 26.10 17.57
CA PRO A 34 -33.77 25.23 16.40
C PRO A 34 -32.53 24.34 16.48
N VAL A 35 -32.62 23.15 15.90
CA VAL A 35 -31.47 22.31 15.56
C VAL A 35 -30.58 23.09 14.60
N GLY A 36 -29.39 23.53 15.05
CA GLY A 36 -28.60 24.48 14.28
C GLY A 36 -27.33 24.98 14.95
N SER A 37 -26.46 24.07 15.40
CA SER A 37 -25.02 24.39 15.47
C SER A 37 -24.23 23.13 15.15
N THR A 38 -23.52 23.15 14.03
CA THR A 38 -22.53 22.13 13.69
C THR A 38 -21.32 22.34 14.58
N ASP A 39 -20.99 21.35 15.42
CA ASP A 39 -19.66 21.27 16.03
C ASP A 39 -18.62 21.19 14.91
N THR A 40 -18.03 22.34 14.57
CA THR A 40 -16.87 22.42 13.71
C THR A 40 -15.73 21.71 14.45
N PRO A 41 -15.12 20.65 13.88
CA PRO A 41 -14.00 19.99 14.53
C PRO A 41 -12.92 21.04 14.85
N SER A 42 -12.51 21.13 16.11
CA SER A 42 -11.44 22.02 16.52
C SER A 42 -10.20 21.70 15.69
N ALA A 43 -9.73 22.68 14.91
CA ALA A 43 -8.64 22.48 13.98
C ALA A 43 -7.41 21.95 14.73
N GLN A 44 -6.98 20.72 14.40
CA GLN A 44 -5.80 20.13 14.98
C GLN A 44 -4.60 21.01 14.64
N ALA A 45 -3.84 21.44 15.65
CA ALA A 45 -2.66 22.28 15.43
C ALA A 45 -1.70 21.58 14.47
N LEU A 46 -1.23 22.31 13.46
CA LEU A 46 -0.30 21.77 12.46
C LEU A 46 1.02 21.36 13.13
N PRO A 47 1.51 20.13 12.89
CA PRO A 47 2.87 19.73 13.25
C PRO A 47 3.93 20.71 12.73
N PRO A 48 5.09 20.89 13.40
CA PRO A 48 6.13 21.80 12.95
C PRO A 48 6.66 21.54 11.52
N GLY A 49 6.60 20.29 11.05
CA GLY A 49 6.96 19.92 9.68
C GLY A 49 5.95 20.35 8.60
N CYS A 50 4.72 20.68 8.96
CA CYS A 50 3.62 20.82 8.01
C CYS A 50 3.58 22.14 7.22
N ASN A 51 4.47 23.08 7.51
CA ASN A 51 4.49 24.40 6.86
C ASN A 51 5.95 24.87 6.67
N PRO A 52 6.64 24.42 5.62
CA PRO A 52 8.00 24.86 5.32
C PRO A 52 8.02 26.34 4.93
N ASP A 53 9.16 27.01 5.13
CA ASP A 53 9.39 28.40 4.73
C ASP A 53 10.58 28.45 3.75
N PRO A 54 10.40 28.86 2.48
CA PRO A 54 9.13 29.27 1.86
C PRO A 54 8.15 28.11 1.66
N THR A 55 6.85 28.42 1.74
CA THR A 55 5.78 27.43 1.56
C THR A 55 5.75 26.87 0.14
N CYS A 56 5.57 25.56 -0.01
CA CYS A 56 5.43 24.92 -1.32
C CYS A 56 4.39 23.79 -1.31
N PRO A 57 3.68 23.53 -2.43
CA PRO A 57 2.59 22.56 -2.47
C PRO A 57 2.98 21.14 -2.08
N GLY A 58 4.19 20.69 -2.43
CA GLY A 58 4.64 19.32 -2.15
C GLY A 58 4.84 19.05 -0.67
N SER A 59 5.52 19.95 0.03
CA SER A 59 5.92 19.78 1.43
C SER A 59 5.03 20.55 2.43
N THR A 60 3.85 21.01 2.03
CA THR A 60 2.84 21.62 2.93
C THR A 60 1.73 20.63 3.24
N CYS A 61 1.34 20.49 4.52
CA CYS A 61 0.23 19.61 4.87
C CYS A 61 -1.13 20.17 4.44
N ALA A 62 -2.00 19.29 3.95
CA ALA A 62 -3.41 19.62 3.80
C ALA A 62 -4.04 19.96 5.17
N THR A 63 -4.91 20.97 5.23
CA THR A 63 -5.72 21.31 6.41
C THR A 63 -7.10 20.64 6.41
N ALA A 64 -7.54 20.15 5.25
CA ALA A 64 -8.76 19.39 5.04
C ALA A 64 -8.59 18.46 3.82
N ILE A 65 -9.41 17.42 3.73
CA ILE A 65 -9.45 16.53 2.57
C ILE A 65 -10.43 17.08 1.53
N THR A 66 -9.92 17.51 0.39
CA THR A 66 -10.66 18.06 -0.75
C THR A 66 -10.15 17.43 -2.06
N PRO A 67 -10.85 17.59 -3.20
CA PRO A 67 -10.36 17.10 -4.49
C PRO A 67 -8.97 17.62 -4.90
N ALA A 68 -8.49 18.74 -4.32
CA ALA A 68 -7.12 19.23 -4.56
C ALA A 68 -6.04 18.23 -4.10
N GLN A 69 -6.31 17.44 -3.06
CA GLN A 69 -5.40 16.40 -2.57
C GLN A 69 -5.37 15.15 -3.45
N SER A 70 -6.16 15.09 -4.54
CA SER A 70 -6.07 14.00 -5.54
C SER A 70 -4.94 14.18 -6.56
N VAL A 71 -4.25 15.32 -6.54
CA VAL A 71 -3.13 15.63 -7.44
C VAL A 71 -1.81 15.24 -6.78
N VAL A 72 -1.02 14.40 -7.46
CA VAL A 72 0.32 14.03 -6.99
C VAL A 72 1.24 15.26 -7.00
N PRO A 73 1.93 15.59 -5.90
CA PRO A 73 2.88 16.68 -5.89
C PRO A 73 4.10 16.36 -6.78
N VAL A 74 4.48 17.31 -7.63
CA VAL A 74 5.56 17.11 -8.63
C VAL A 74 6.97 17.07 -8.04
N ASP A 75 7.16 17.66 -6.87
CA ASP A 75 8.43 17.67 -6.15
C ASP A 75 8.23 17.98 -4.66
N ALA A 76 9.18 17.58 -3.83
CA ALA A 76 9.29 18.08 -2.46
C ALA A 76 10.02 19.43 -2.47
N CYS A 77 9.83 20.23 -1.41
CA CYS A 77 10.63 21.44 -1.19
C CYS A 77 11.22 21.40 0.21
N PRO A 78 12.27 20.59 0.45
CA PRO A 78 12.97 20.61 1.71
C PRO A 78 13.57 22.01 1.95
N ARG A 79 13.39 22.54 3.16
CA ARG A 79 14.01 23.81 3.58
C ARG A 79 15.54 23.73 3.49
N PHE A 80 16.21 24.87 3.43
CA PHE A 80 17.68 24.99 3.41
C PHE A 80 18.33 24.16 4.53
N GLY A 81 18.97 23.04 4.20
CA GLY A 81 19.52 22.10 5.19
C GLY A 81 18.74 20.78 5.38
N GLU A 82 17.78 20.50 4.50
CA GLU A 82 17.37 19.12 4.17
C GLU A 82 16.66 18.34 5.29
N PHE A 83 15.47 18.81 5.67
CA PHE A 83 14.70 18.25 6.77
C PHE A 83 13.84 17.05 6.35
N GLN A 84 14.02 15.93 7.05
CA GLN A 84 13.23 14.70 6.88
C GLN A 84 11.72 14.95 6.90
N SER A 85 11.24 15.86 7.76
CA SER A 85 9.84 16.22 7.88
C SER A 85 9.22 16.70 6.57
N ASP A 86 9.98 17.45 5.77
CA ASP A 86 9.47 18.13 4.58
C ASP A 86 9.28 17.10 3.45
N VAL A 87 10.11 16.05 3.46
CA VAL A 87 10.03 14.88 2.58
C VAL A 87 8.95 13.89 3.07
N ASP A 88 8.79 13.71 4.38
CA ASP A 88 7.73 12.88 4.94
C ASP A 88 6.33 13.47 4.67
N VAL A 89 6.17 14.80 4.73
CA VAL A 89 4.94 15.52 4.32
C VAL A 89 4.65 15.30 2.83
N TYR A 90 5.68 15.42 1.99
CA TYR A 90 5.58 15.15 0.56
C TYR A 90 5.10 13.72 0.28
N SER A 91 5.66 12.73 0.98
CA SER A 91 5.24 11.34 0.85
C SER A 91 3.82 11.09 1.34
N TRP A 92 3.38 11.75 2.42
CA TRP A 92 1.98 11.69 2.86
C TRP A 92 1.01 12.33 1.86
N ASN A 93 1.38 13.46 1.25
CA ASN A 93 0.60 14.09 0.18
C ASN A 93 0.51 13.18 -1.06
N THR A 94 1.62 12.58 -1.47
CA THR A 94 1.67 11.58 -2.55
C THR A 94 0.84 10.34 -2.21
N PHE A 95 0.87 9.86 -0.96
CA PHE A 95 0.04 8.74 -0.49
C PHE A 95 -1.44 9.05 -0.63
N ILE A 96 -1.90 10.25 -0.26
CA ILE A 96 -3.31 10.64 -0.41
C ILE A 96 -3.70 10.73 -1.89
N ALA A 97 -2.86 11.34 -2.73
CA ALA A 97 -3.14 11.47 -4.16
C ALA A 97 -3.22 10.10 -4.86
N LEU A 98 -2.27 9.22 -4.61
CA LEU A 98 -2.26 7.87 -5.18
C LEU A 98 -3.38 6.98 -4.63
N ASN A 99 -3.75 7.13 -3.35
CA ASN A 99 -4.85 6.41 -2.73
C ASN A 99 -6.20 7.13 -2.87
N TRP A 100 -6.32 8.11 -3.77
CA TRP A 100 -7.61 8.66 -4.16
C TRP A 100 -8.38 7.63 -5.01
N PRO A 101 -9.71 7.46 -4.85
CA PRO A 101 -10.52 6.60 -5.71
C PRO A 101 -10.43 7.03 -7.18
N ALA A 102 -10.41 6.11 -8.13
CA ALA A 102 -10.07 6.39 -9.52
C ALA A 102 -11.07 5.80 -10.52
N THR A 103 -10.99 6.28 -11.77
CA THR A 103 -11.69 5.69 -12.92
C THR A 103 -10.72 4.87 -13.76
N THR A 104 -11.04 3.58 -13.99
CA THR A 104 -10.18 2.67 -14.76
C THR A 104 -10.08 3.05 -16.25
N SER A 105 -11.07 3.76 -16.78
CA SER A 105 -11.09 4.23 -18.18
C SER A 105 -10.15 5.40 -18.46
N ALA A 106 -9.69 6.12 -17.43
CA ALA A 106 -8.79 7.27 -17.58
C ALA A 106 -7.52 7.18 -16.71
N CYS A 107 -7.40 6.17 -15.86
CA CYS A 107 -6.34 6.01 -14.85
C CYS A 107 -6.14 7.26 -13.97
N ALA A 108 -7.23 7.96 -13.70
CA ALA A 108 -7.24 9.29 -13.12
C ALA A 108 -8.11 9.32 -11.86
N PRO A 109 -7.82 10.21 -10.89
CA PRO A 109 -8.63 10.38 -9.70
C PRO A 109 -10.07 10.76 -10.05
N ASN A 110 -11.02 10.07 -9.42
CA ASN A 110 -12.42 10.45 -9.44
C ASN A 110 -12.66 11.58 -8.42
N THR A 111 -12.60 12.82 -8.89
CA THR A 111 -12.79 14.03 -8.07
C THR A 111 -14.23 14.24 -7.59
N GLN A 112 -15.20 13.41 -8.03
CA GLN A 112 -16.59 13.43 -7.56
C GLN A 112 -16.79 12.67 -6.25
N VAL A 113 -15.80 11.91 -5.79
CA VAL A 113 -15.79 11.20 -4.49
C VAL A 113 -14.55 11.56 -3.70
N SER A 114 -14.61 11.40 -2.38
CA SER A 114 -13.47 11.63 -1.48
C SER A 114 -12.75 10.32 -1.17
N ILE A 115 -11.44 10.38 -0.96
CA ILE A 115 -10.65 9.29 -0.33
C ILE A 115 -11.24 8.83 1.02
N LEU A 116 -12.02 9.67 1.70
CA LEU A 116 -12.66 9.33 2.98
C LEU A 116 -13.80 8.32 2.87
N THR A 117 -14.48 8.25 1.72
CA THR A 117 -15.74 7.51 1.55
C THR A 117 -15.83 6.68 0.27
N GLY A 118 -15.08 7.05 -0.77
CA GLY A 118 -15.12 6.42 -2.08
C GLY A 118 -14.67 4.96 -2.06
N GLN A 119 -15.18 4.21 -3.03
CA GLN A 119 -14.97 2.77 -3.19
C GLN A 119 -14.46 2.50 -4.62
N GLY A 120 -14.05 1.26 -4.89
CA GLY A 120 -13.39 0.90 -6.15
C GLY A 120 -11.90 1.26 -6.16
N PRO A 121 -11.21 1.02 -7.30
CA PRO A 121 -9.76 1.12 -7.42
C PRO A 121 -9.22 2.50 -7.03
N THR A 122 -8.01 2.56 -6.48
CA THR A 122 -7.30 3.83 -6.33
C THR A 122 -6.47 4.18 -7.56
N VAL A 123 -5.98 5.43 -7.64
CA VAL A 123 -5.17 5.91 -8.77
C VAL A 123 -4.02 4.96 -9.08
N TRP A 124 -3.22 4.56 -8.08
CA TRP A 124 -2.10 3.65 -8.32
C TRP A 124 -2.51 2.24 -8.75
N GLU A 125 -3.71 1.77 -8.39
CA GLU A 125 -4.23 0.48 -8.86
C GLU A 125 -4.71 0.53 -10.32
N THR A 126 -4.91 1.73 -10.90
CA THR A 126 -5.22 1.85 -12.33
C THR A 126 -3.98 1.80 -13.22
N TYR A 127 -2.79 1.87 -12.63
CA TYR A 127 -1.52 1.81 -13.35
C TYR A 127 -1.22 0.37 -13.84
N PRO A 128 -0.50 0.20 -14.97
CA PRO A 128 -0.04 -1.10 -15.43
C PRO A 128 0.83 -1.79 -14.38
N GLU A 129 0.72 -3.11 -14.33
CA GLU A 129 1.70 -3.95 -13.63
C GLU A 129 2.95 -4.12 -14.49
N ASP A 130 4.05 -4.57 -13.88
CA ASP A 130 5.27 -4.94 -14.59
C ASP A 130 5.01 -5.92 -15.75
N THR A 131 4.19 -6.95 -15.54
CA THR A 131 3.81 -7.92 -16.58
C THR A 131 2.96 -7.32 -17.72
N ASP A 132 2.32 -6.16 -17.53
CA ASP A 132 1.62 -5.46 -18.61
C ASP A 132 2.59 -4.75 -19.58
N ILE A 133 3.78 -4.40 -19.09
CA ILE A 133 4.79 -3.62 -19.82
C ILE A 133 5.92 -4.52 -20.34
N PHE A 134 6.46 -5.38 -19.49
CA PHE A 134 7.57 -6.27 -19.85
C PHE A 134 7.04 -7.55 -20.52
N VAL A 135 6.54 -7.36 -21.74
CA VAL A 135 5.85 -8.37 -22.55
C VAL A 135 6.82 -9.29 -23.32
N PRO A 136 6.39 -10.50 -23.73
CA PRO A 136 7.25 -11.44 -24.45
C PRO A 136 7.81 -10.89 -25.78
N PRO A 137 8.98 -11.38 -26.25
CA PRO A 137 9.60 -10.93 -27.49
C PRO A 137 8.66 -10.99 -28.69
N GLY A 138 8.71 -9.95 -29.53
CA GLY A 138 7.79 -9.76 -30.66
C GLY A 138 6.43 -9.13 -30.30
N SER A 139 6.09 -9.01 -29.02
CA SER A 139 4.90 -8.30 -28.54
C SER A 139 5.19 -6.81 -28.28
N LYS A 140 4.11 -6.02 -28.10
CA LYS A 140 4.16 -4.65 -27.59
C LYS A 140 3.21 -4.50 -26.40
N PRO A 141 3.51 -3.60 -25.44
CA PRO A 141 2.60 -3.30 -24.34
C PRO A 141 1.25 -2.78 -24.83
N GLY A 142 0.22 -2.97 -24.02
CA GLY A 142 -1.08 -2.32 -24.23
C GLY A 142 -0.98 -0.80 -24.14
N ALA A 143 -1.97 -0.10 -24.67
CA ALA A 143 -2.08 1.35 -24.49
C ALA A 143 -2.38 1.69 -23.02
N TRP A 144 -1.98 2.90 -22.59
CA TRP A 144 -2.34 3.42 -21.28
C TRP A 144 -3.85 3.27 -21.00
N CYS A 145 -4.20 2.83 -19.79
CA CYS A 145 -5.56 2.49 -19.35
C CYS A 145 -6.29 1.31 -20.03
N THR A 146 -5.59 0.43 -20.75
CA THR A 146 -6.21 -0.81 -21.26
C THR A 146 -6.05 -2.02 -20.32
N PHE A 147 -5.20 -1.90 -19.30
CA PHE A 147 -4.73 -3.00 -18.44
C PHE A 147 -5.77 -3.51 -17.41
N ASN A 148 -6.75 -2.68 -17.06
CA ASN A 148 -7.77 -2.99 -16.04
C ASN A 148 -9.12 -3.34 -16.70
N THR A 149 -9.08 -4.24 -17.69
CA THR A 149 -10.24 -4.71 -18.45
C THR A 149 -10.35 -6.25 -18.37
N PRO A 150 -11.55 -6.84 -18.56
CA PRO A 150 -11.70 -8.30 -18.59
C PRO A 150 -10.80 -8.99 -19.62
N ALA A 151 -10.58 -8.36 -20.79
CA ALA A 151 -9.69 -8.88 -21.83
C ALA A 151 -8.20 -8.83 -21.43
N ALA A 152 -7.79 -7.82 -20.66
CA ALA A 152 -6.44 -7.77 -20.09
C ALA A 152 -6.25 -8.84 -19.00
N LEU A 153 -7.24 -9.04 -18.12
CA LEU A 153 -7.24 -10.14 -17.14
C LEU A 153 -7.15 -11.51 -17.84
N GLU A 154 -7.94 -11.75 -18.88
CA GLU A 154 -7.85 -12.97 -19.69
C GLU A 154 -6.46 -13.16 -20.30
N THR A 155 -5.87 -12.08 -20.84
CA THR A 155 -4.51 -12.09 -21.39
C THR A 155 -3.46 -12.47 -20.33
N LYS A 156 -3.57 -11.94 -19.09
CA LYS A 156 -2.71 -12.33 -17.97
C LYS A 156 -2.89 -13.80 -17.61
N LEU A 157 -4.14 -14.25 -17.46
CA LEU A 157 -4.49 -15.63 -17.11
C LEU A 157 -4.00 -16.66 -18.16
N ARG A 158 -3.94 -16.29 -19.45
CA ARG A 158 -3.41 -17.15 -20.52
C ARG A 158 -1.90 -17.37 -20.46
N ARG A 159 -1.13 -16.51 -19.78
CA ARG A 159 0.32 -16.69 -19.56
C ARG A 159 0.63 -17.74 -18.48
N LEU A 160 -0.32 -18.01 -17.60
CA LEU A 160 -0.20 -18.99 -16.52
C LEU A 160 -0.33 -20.41 -17.08
N THR A 161 0.79 -21.11 -17.20
CA THR A 161 0.89 -22.41 -17.87
C THR A 161 0.33 -23.58 -17.07
N LYS A 162 0.33 -23.50 -15.72
CA LYS A 162 -0.28 -24.50 -14.83
C LYS A 162 -1.77 -24.25 -14.55
N LEU A 163 -2.30 -23.07 -14.87
CA LEU A 163 -3.71 -22.76 -14.65
C LEU A 163 -4.56 -23.35 -15.79
N THR A 164 -5.49 -24.24 -15.44
CA THR A 164 -6.38 -24.92 -16.40
C THR A 164 -7.36 -23.94 -17.04
N GLU A 165 -7.87 -24.24 -18.25
CA GLU A 165 -8.84 -23.36 -18.92
C GLU A 165 -10.13 -23.18 -18.09
N ALA A 166 -10.53 -24.20 -17.33
CA ALA A 166 -11.63 -24.08 -16.36
C ALA A 166 -11.31 -23.08 -15.24
N GLY A 167 -10.11 -23.13 -14.65
CA GLY A 167 -9.67 -22.17 -13.64
C GLY A 167 -9.50 -20.75 -14.18
N ARG A 168 -9.09 -20.59 -15.45
CA ARG A 168 -9.08 -19.28 -16.14
C ARG A 168 -10.49 -18.72 -16.29
N LEU A 169 -11.43 -19.54 -16.75
CA LEU A 169 -12.83 -19.13 -16.91
C LEU A 169 -13.46 -18.77 -15.56
N GLU A 170 -13.18 -19.53 -14.50
CA GLU A 170 -13.61 -19.22 -13.14
C GLU A 170 -13.03 -17.87 -12.65
N ALA A 171 -11.74 -17.62 -12.87
CA ALA A 171 -11.10 -16.36 -12.50
C ALA A 171 -11.66 -15.14 -13.25
N VAL A 172 -11.99 -15.27 -14.53
CA VAL A 172 -12.67 -14.21 -15.31
C VAL A 172 -14.08 -13.97 -14.77
N ASN A 173 -14.86 -15.05 -14.55
CA ASN A 173 -16.24 -14.96 -14.05
C ASN A 173 -16.33 -14.47 -12.59
N ALA A 174 -15.29 -14.65 -11.79
CA ALA A 174 -15.21 -14.18 -10.41
C ALA A 174 -15.17 -12.65 -10.29
N ASN A 175 -14.90 -11.92 -11.39
CA ASN A 175 -14.80 -10.46 -11.45
C ASN A 175 -13.92 -9.90 -10.30
N VAL A 176 -12.69 -10.41 -10.23
CA VAL A 176 -11.69 -10.02 -9.23
C VAL A 176 -11.06 -8.67 -9.56
N ASP A 177 -10.67 -7.93 -8.53
CA ASP A 177 -9.93 -6.68 -8.67
C ASP A 177 -8.44 -6.93 -8.99
N LYS A 178 -7.91 -8.11 -8.59
CA LYS A 178 -6.49 -8.47 -8.72
C LYS A 178 -6.28 -9.94 -9.09
N LEU A 179 -5.21 -10.18 -9.83
CA LEU A 179 -4.59 -11.50 -10.00
C LEU A 179 -3.24 -11.45 -9.29
N LEU A 180 -3.04 -12.27 -8.25
CA LEU A 180 -1.83 -12.25 -7.43
C LEU A 180 -1.16 -13.62 -7.45
N VAL A 181 0.09 -13.66 -7.88
CA VAL A 181 0.97 -14.84 -7.77
C VAL A 181 1.74 -14.80 -6.45
N SER A 182 2.31 -15.91 -6.01
CA SER A 182 3.29 -15.88 -4.92
C SER A 182 4.66 -15.83 -5.56
N ASP A 183 5.13 -14.61 -5.79
CA ASP A 183 6.55 -14.35 -5.92
C ASP A 183 7.20 -14.40 -4.53
N SER A 184 8.49 -14.70 -4.49
CA SER A 184 9.36 -14.13 -3.46
C SER A 184 9.38 -12.60 -3.62
N LYS A 185 9.89 -11.84 -2.65
CA LYS A 185 9.88 -10.36 -2.74
C LYS A 185 10.71 -9.77 -3.90
N ALA A 186 11.36 -10.62 -4.68
CA ALA A 186 11.83 -10.42 -6.04
C ALA A 186 11.38 -11.62 -6.90
N SER A 187 11.12 -11.40 -8.19
CA SER A 187 10.65 -12.45 -9.13
C SER A 187 11.65 -13.60 -9.26
N ALA A 188 11.19 -14.74 -9.76
CA ALA A 188 12.06 -15.90 -10.00
C ALA A 188 13.23 -15.54 -10.94
N ILE A 189 12.99 -14.72 -11.97
CA ILE A 189 13.98 -14.24 -12.94
C ILE A 189 15.06 -13.40 -12.23
N VAL A 190 14.66 -12.49 -11.34
CA VAL A 190 15.58 -11.64 -10.58
C VAL A 190 16.47 -12.48 -9.65
N ILE A 191 15.90 -13.50 -8.99
CA ILE A 191 16.65 -14.40 -8.10
C ILE A 191 17.59 -15.32 -8.87
N GLU A 192 17.20 -15.82 -10.05
CA GLU A 192 18.05 -16.65 -10.90
C GLU A 192 19.27 -15.87 -11.41
N ARG A 193 19.04 -14.64 -11.91
CA ARG A 193 20.10 -13.78 -12.45
C ARG A 193 20.97 -13.15 -11.36
N PHE A 194 20.43 -12.90 -10.17
CA PHE A 194 21.11 -12.22 -9.06
C PHE A 194 20.87 -12.94 -7.73
N PRO A 195 21.56 -14.08 -7.48
CA PRO A 195 21.33 -14.89 -6.28
C PRO A 195 21.62 -14.16 -4.96
N ASP A 196 22.42 -13.09 -4.97
CA ASP A 196 22.66 -12.25 -3.79
C ASP A 196 21.39 -11.48 -3.36
N ILE A 197 20.50 -11.14 -4.29
CA ILE A 197 19.19 -10.55 -3.99
C ILE A 197 18.33 -11.55 -3.20
N LYS A 198 18.49 -12.87 -3.42
CA LYS A 198 17.82 -13.92 -2.62
C LYS A 198 18.13 -13.81 -1.13
N GLN A 199 19.37 -13.46 -0.79
CA GLN A 199 19.80 -13.26 0.60
C GLN A 199 19.13 -12.02 1.23
N ALA A 200 18.91 -10.97 0.43
CA ALA A 200 18.20 -9.76 0.85
C ALA A 200 16.68 -9.96 1.01
N VAL A 201 16.02 -10.71 0.12
CA VAL A 201 14.55 -10.88 0.16
C VAL A 201 14.06 -11.96 1.12
N GLY A 202 14.91 -12.92 1.49
CA GLY A 202 14.68 -13.90 2.57
C GLY A 202 13.53 -14.91 2.37
N GLY A 203 12.86 -14.95 1.21
CA GLY A 203 11.76 -15.88 0.88
C GLY A 203 10.35 -15.31 1.15
N PRO A 204 9.29 -16.15 1.10
CA PRO A 204 7.91 -15.73 1.33
C PRO A 204 7.65 -15.23 2.75
N LEU A 205 6.76 -14.26 2.94
CA LEU A 205 6.31 -13.87 4.28
C LEU A 205 5.02 -14.63 4.63
N THR A 206 5.08 -15.51 5.63
CA THR A 206 3.94 -16.32 6.09
C THR A 206 3.16 -15.61 7.21
N ASP A 207 1.85 -15.44 7.04
CA ASP A 207 0.94 -14.81 8.01
C ASP A 207 0.50 -15.77 9.14
N GLN A 208 -0.26 -15.25 10.11
CA GLN A 208 -0.75 -16.04 11.26
C GLN A 208 -1.78 -17.13 10.89
N ASN A 209 -2.26 -17.18 9.64
CA ASN A 209 -3.11 -18.24 9.09
C ASN A 209 -2.34 -19.20 8.16
N GLY A 210 -1.00 -19.08 8.07
CA GLY A 210 -0.16 -19.87 7.17
C GLY A 210 -0.20 -19.43 5.70
N ARG A 211 -0.78 -18.27 5.40
CA ARG A 211 -0.89 -17.70 4.05
C ARG A 211 0.36 -16.91 3.67
N PHE A 212 0.76 -16.93 2.41
CA PHE A 212 1.86 -16.12 1.91
C PHE A 212 1.37 -14.72 1.54
N VAL A 213 2.06 -13.69 2.03
CA VAL A 213 1.91 -12.31 1.56
C VAL A 213 2.36 -12.23 0.11
N ARG A 214 1.52 -11.59 -0.72
CA ARG A 214 1.75 -11.44 -2.17
C ARG A 214 2.21 -10.03 -2.47
N TYR A 215 3.01 -9.88 -3.53
CA TYR A 215 3.49 -8.57 -3.96
C TYR A 215 2.90 -8.22 -5.32
N GLU A 216 2.72 -6.93 -5.59
CA GLU A 216 2.49 -6.40 -6.93
C GLU A 216 3.38 -5.18 -7.15
N LYS A 217 3.77 -4.95 -8.40
CA LYS A 217 4.62 -3.84 -8.83
C LYS A 217 3.93 -3.11 -9.98
N ARG A 218 3.84 -1.78 -9.91
CA ARG A 218 3.15 -0.94 -10.92
C ARG A 218 3.96 0.33 -11.23
N LEU A 219 3.77 0.91 -12.42
CA LEU A 219 4.47 2.12 -12.86
C LEU A 219 3.53 3.19 -13.44
N ASN A 220 3.84 4.46 -13.23
CA ASN A 220 2.96 5.58 -13.61
C ASN A 220 3.03 5.94 -15.11
N GLN A 221 2.22 6.93 -15.52
CA GLN A 221 2.10 7.32 -16.93
C GLN A 221 3.38 7.93 -17.51
N ASP A 222 4.11 8.73 -16.74
CA ASP A 222 5.34 9.38 -17.16
C ASP A 222 6.44 8.34 -17.43
N GLU A 223 6.54 7.34 -16.56
CA GLU A 223 7.43 6.21 -16.74
C GLU A 223 7.02 5.33 -17.93
N TYR A 224 5.73 4.99 -18.05
CA TYR A 224 5.19 4.28 -19.21
C TYR A 224 5.55 5.00 -20.52
N ASN A 225 5.32 6.31 -20.59
CA ASN A 225 5.64 7.12 -21.76
C ASN A 225 7.15 7.09 -22.09
N TYR A 226 8.01 7.12 -21.07
CA TYR A 226 9.46 6.97 -21.23
C TYR A 226 9.85 5.61 -21.80
N LEU A 227 9.32 4.52 -21.23
CA LEU A 227 9.62 3.14 -21.64
C LEU A 227 9.15 2.87 -23.08
N ILE A 228 7.94 3.32 -23.45
CA ILE A 228 7.40 3.17 -24.81
C ILE A 228 8.14 4.06 -25.82
N THR A 229 8.46 5.31 -25.47
CA THR A 229 9.16 6.22 -26.39
C THR A 229 10.57 5.71 -26.73
N ASN A 230 11.26 5.10 -25.76
CA ASN A 230 12.65 4.68 -25.89
C ASN A 230 12.83 3.17 -26.16
N ASN A 231 11.74 2.43 -26.42
CA ASN A 231 11.76 0.98 -26.69
C ASN A 231 12.34 0.13 -25.53
N LEU A 232 12.22 0.58 -24.28
CA LEU A 232 12.89 -0.03 -23.11
C LEU A 232 12.11 -1.17 -22.45
N TRP A 233 10.89 -1.45 -22.91
CA TRP A 233 10.04 -2.53 -22.39
C TRP A 233 10.53 -3.96 -22.71
N ASN A 234 11.57 -4.09 -23.55
CA ASN A 234 12.17 -5.34 -23.98
C ASN A 234 13.69 -5.32 -23.78
N ALA A 235 14.30 -6.47 -23.51
CA ALA A 235 15.72 -6.57 -23.18
C ALA A 235 16.62 -6.09 -24.33
N ALA A 236 16.21 -6.31 -25.58
CA ALA A 236 16.94 -5.85 -26.76
C ALA A 236 17.12 -4.31 -26.76
N GLY A 237 16.03 -3.55 -26.57
CA GLY A 237 16.08 -2.09 -26.48
C GLY A 237 16.89 -1.56 -25.29
N GLN A 238 16.97 -2.30 -24.19
CA GLN A 238 17.80 -1.91 -23.04
C GLN A 238 19.30 -2.05 -23.29
N THR A 239 19.75 -2.95 -24.16
CA THR A 239 21.17 -3.37 -24.31
C THR A 239 22.17 -2.22 -24.34
N SER A 240 21.95 -1.23 -25.21
CA SER A 240 22.85 -0.07 -25.39
C SER A 240 22.28 1.24 -24.83
N ALA A 241 21.10 1.20 -24.19
CA ALA A 241 20.45 2.40 -23.67
C ALA A 241 21.09 2.86 -22.35
N THR A 242 21.33 4.16 -22.22
CA THR A 242 21.50 4.80 -20.90
C THR A 242 20.10 5.07 -20.36
N ILE A 243 19.73 4.42 -19.27
CA ILE A 243 18.45 4.67 -18.61
C ILE A 243 18.58 5.92 -17.74
N SER A 244 17.62 6.82 -17.88
CA SER A 244 17.50 8.06 -17.12
C SER A 244 16.02 8.46 -17.14
N PHE A 245 15.31 8.09 -16.08
CA PHE A 245 13.87 8.25 -15.99
C PHE A 245 13.45 9.73 -15.89
N PRO A 246 12.22 10.08 -16.30
CA PRO A 246 11.75 11.46 -16.28
C PRO A 246 11.67 12.05 -14.86
N THR A 247 12.08 13.31 -14.71
CA THR A 247 12.10 14.05 -13.44
C THR A 247 10.93 15.04 -13.28
N GLY A 248 9.96 15.00 -14.20
CA GLY A 248 8.76 15.82 -14.17
C GLY A 248 8.68 16.90 -15.26
N PRO A 249 7.71 17.83 -15.14
CA PRO A 249 7.24 18.67 -16.25
C PRO A 249 8.22 19.77 -16.68
N THR A 250 9.25 20.04 -15.88
CA THR A 250 10.26 21.08 -16.13
C THR A 250 11.55 20.54 -16.76
N GLN A 251 11.65 19.23 -16.99
CA GLN A 251 12.87 18.58 -17.48
C GLN A 251 13.19 18.99 -18.93
N ASN A 252 14.37 19.60 -19.15
CA ASN A 252 14.80 20.10 -20.45
C ASN A 252 16.33 19.89 -20.64
N PRO A 253 16.78 19.17 -21.69
CA PRO A 253 15.97 18.38 -22.62
C PRO A 253 15.29 17.22 -21.89
N GLY A 254 14.02 16.95 -22.24
CA GLY A 254 13.28 15.84 -21.64
C GLY A 254 13.47 14.51 -22.37
N PRO A 255 13.36 13.35 -21.69
CA PRO A 255 13.73 12.05 -22.23
C PRO A 255 12.66 11.42 -23.15
N CYS A 256 11.56 12.12 -23.42
CA CYS A 256 10.57 11.73 -24.43
C CYS A 256 10.68 12.62 -25.66
N ASN A 257 11.58 12.28 -26.59
CA ASN A 257 11.86 13.02 -27.82
C ASN A 257 12.19 14.52 -27.59
N GLY A 258 13.01 14.82 -26.59
CA GLY A 258 13.41 16.18 -26.20
C GLY A 258 12.40 16.90 -25.31
N LYS A 259 11.29 16.26 -24.94
CA LYS A 259 10.21 16.82 -24.10
C LYS A 259 10.03 16.03 -22.80
N PRO A 260 9.47 16.64 -21.75
CA PRO A 260 8.99 15.91 -20.57
C PRO A 260 8.06 14.75 -20.97
N CYS A 261 8.15 13.63 -20.24
CA CYS A 261 7.31 12.46 -20.50
C CYS A 261 5.89 12.57 -19.91
N GLY A 262 5.63 13.55 -19.05
CA GLY A 262 4.33 13.79 -18.45
C GLY A 262 4.39 14.88 -17.36
N PRO A 263 3.32 15.03 -16.56
CA PRO A 263 3.17 16.12 -15.61
C PRO A 263 3.87 15.93 -14.24
N VAL A 264 4.45 14.76 -13.92
CA VAL A 264 4.85 14.43 -12.52
C VAL A 264 6.25 13.84 -12.35
N GLY A 265 6.82 13.15 -13.33
CA GLY A 265 8.06 12.37 -13.19
C GLY A 265 7.78 10.88 -12.96
N ALA A 266 8.80 10.02 -13.11
CA ALA A 266 8.64 8.58 -12.99
C ALA A 266 8.27 8.16 -11.56
N MET A 267 7.40 7.15 -11.46
CA MET A 267 7.00 6.57 -10.18
C MET A 267 6.74 5.08 -10.32
N GLU A 268 7.32 4.31 -9.40
CA GLU A 268 7.00 2.90 -9.22
C GLU A 268 6.31 2.70 -7.86
N VAL A 269 5.36 1.78 -7.81
CA VAL A 269 4.64 1.39 -6.60
C VAL A 269 4.83 -0.09 -6.39
N LYS A 270 5.19 -0.50 -5.16
CA LYS A 270 5.24 -1.91 -4.75
C LYS A 270 4.36 -2.13 -3.54
N ALA A 271 3.36 -2.98 -3.65
CA ALA A 271 2.37 -3.23 -2.60
C ALA A 271 2.45 -4.67 -2.09
N ALA A 272 2.24 -4.85 -0.78
CA ALA A 272 2.19 -6.14 -0.10
C ALA A 272 0.76 -6.43 0.36
N TRP A 273 0.27 -7.62 0.04
CA TRP A 273 -1.12 -8.03 0.21
C TRP A 273 -1.23 -9.29 1.07
N LYS A 274 -1.97 -9.17 2.17
CA LYS A 274 -2.30 -10.28 3.07
C LYS A 274 -3.65 -10.86 2.71
N VAL A 275 -3.78 -12.19 2.62
CA VAL A 275 -5.11 -12.84 2.59
C VAL A 275 -5.77 -12.68 3.95
N LEU A 276 -6.97 -12.10 3.99
CA LEU A 276 -7.66 -11.78 5.24
C LEU A 276 -8.55 -12.94 5.71
N SER A 277 -8.48 -13.21 7.01
CA SER A 277 -9.47 -14.04 7.70
C SER A 277 -10.84 -13.35 7.74
N ALA A 278 -11.90 -14.12 7.98
CA ALA A 278 -13.26 -13.58 8.13
C ALA A 278 -13.35 -12.53 9.26
N GLN A 279 -12.55 -12.66 10.32
CA GLN A 279 -12.47 -11.70 11.43
C GLN A 279 -11.82 -10.37 11.00
N GLU A 280 -10.74 -10.42 10.21
CA GLU A 280 -10.08 -9.22 9.67
C GLU A 280 -10.96 -8.47 8.66
N VAL A 281 -11.70 -9.22 7.82
CA VAL A 281 -12.71 -8.65 6.91
C VAL A 281 -13.82 -7.95 7.70
N ALA A 282 -14.37 -8.62 8.73
CA ALA A 282 -15.39 -8.03 9.60
C ALA A 282 -14.89 -6.79 10.37
N GLY A 283 -13.60 -6.75 10.72
CA GLY A 283 -12.96 -5.63 11.39
C GLY A 283 -12.80 -4.36 10.55
N LYS A 284 -12.84 -4.46 9.21
CA LYS A 284 -12.77 -3.31 8.27
C LYS A 284 -11.55 -2.38 8.46
N ARG A 285 -10.44 -2.92 8.98
CA ARG A 285 -9.19 -2.16 9.26
C ARG A 285 -8.22 -2.08 8.08
N PHE A 286 -8.39 -2.94 7.09
CA PHE A 286 -7.54 -3.04 5.89
C PHE A 286 -8.25 -2.46 4.68
N TYR A 287 -7.49 -1.85 3.79
CA TYR A 287 -7.97 -1.54 2.44
C TYR A 287 -8.11 -2.85 1.66
N MET A 288 -9.34 -3.21 1.30
CA MET A 288 -9.72 -4.55 0.86
C MET A 288 -9.96 -4.66 -0.65
N ARG A 289 -9.55 -5.80 -1.22
CA ARG A 289 -9.75 -6.17 -2.63
C ARG A 289 -10.14 -7.62 -2.76
N LYS A 290 -10.92 -7.96 -3.78
CA LYS A 290 -11.10 -9.34 -4.24
C LYS A 290 -9.91 -9.73 -5.11
N ALA A 291 -9.22 -10.81 -4.76
CA ALA A 291 -8.10 -11.30 -5.53
C ALA A 291 -8.27 -12.78 -5.90
N TRP A 292 -7.76 -13.13 -7.07
CA TRP A 292 -7.46 -14.51 -7.43
C TRP A 292 -6.00 -14.80 -7.06
N VAL A 293 -5.76 -15.72 -6.12
CA VAL A 293 -4.42 -16.02 -5.58
C VAL A 293 -3.88 -17.37 -6.06
N LEU A 294 -2.62 -17.38 -6.48
CA LEU A 294 -1.91 -18.52 -7.10
C LEU A 294 -0.57 -18.78 -6.40
N ASN A 295 -0.16 -20.03 -6.21
CA ASN A 295 1.04 -20.39 -5.45
C ASN A 295 2.37 -20.03 -6.15
N ASP A 296 2.39 -19.81 -7.47
CA ASP A 296 3.60 -19.41 -8.19
C ASP A 296 3.31 -18.62 -9.48
N GLU A 297 4.35 -18.04 -10.09
CA GLU A 297 4.30 -17.30 -11.35
C GLU A 297 3.80 -18.14 -12.54
N SER A 298 3.95 -19.47 -12.49
CA SER A 298 3.39 -20.37 -13.51
C SER A 298 1.89 -20.65 -13.33
N GLY A 299 1.29 -20.16 -12.25
CA GLY A 299 -0.13 -20.30 -11.95
C GLY A 299 -0.50 -21.64 -11.31
N ALA A 300 0.39 -22.26 -10.53
CA ALA A 300 -0.04 -23.33 -9.62
C ALA A 300 -1.18 -22.80 -8.72
N PRO A 301 -2.27 -23.55 -8.51
CA PRO A 301 -3.30 -23.13 -7.57
C PRO A 301 -2.73 -22.92 -6.16
N SER A 302 -3.09 -21.82 -5.50
CA SER A 302 -2.99 -21.73 -4.04
C SER A 302 -4.15 -22.56 -3.48
N PRO A 303 -3.90 -23.61 -2.66
CA PRO A 303 -5.00 -24.44 -2.15
C PRO A 303 -5.98 -23.66 -1.27
N GLY A 304 -7.22 -24.13 -1.20
CA GLY A 304 -8.34 -23.36 -0.63
C GLY A 304 -9.17 -22.64 -1.70
N ALA A 305 -10.20 -21.91 -1.27
CA ALA A 305 -11.15 -21.27 -2.16
C ALA A 305 -10.62 -19.95 -2.76
N ASN A 306 -10.83 -19.77 -4.05
CA ASN A 306 -10.75 -18.48 -4.74
C ASN A 306 -12.17 -18.04 -5.14
N PRO A 307 -12.43 -16.73 -5.35
CA PRO A 307 -11.55 -15.61 -5.01
C PRO A 307 -11.50 -15.36 -3.49
N VAL A 308 -10.40 -14.77 -3.02
CA VAL A 308 -10.22 -14.38 -1.62
C VAL A 308 -10.36 -12.86 -1.44
N THR A 309 -10.56 -12.42 -0.19
CA THR A 309 -10.37 -10.99 0.16
C THR A 309 -8.95 -10.78 0.64
N VAL A 310 -8.22 -9.84 0.03
CA VAL A 310 -6.89 -9.41 0.47
C VAL A 310 -6.93 -8.01 1.06
N GLY A 311 -6.02 -7.73 1.98
CA GLY A 311 -5.81 -6.43 2.60
C GLY A 311 -4.41 -5.90 2.33
N LEU A 312 -4.29 -4.62 1.99
CA LEU A 312 -3.00 -3.95 1.85
C LEU A 312 -2.31 -3.88 3.22
N VAL A 313 -1.07 -4.38 3.33
CA VAL A 313 -0.30 -4.42 4.58
C VAL A 313 1.02 -3.63 4.52
N GLY A 314 1.56 -3.41 3.33
CA GLY A 314 2.73 -2.57 3.11
C GLY A 314 2.69 -1.92 1.72
N LEU A 315 3.23 -0.71 1.60
CA LEU A 315 3.22 0.05 0.35
C LEU A 315 4.51 0.88 0.23
N HIS A 316 5.29 0.60 -0.81
CA HIS A 316 6.39 1.46 -1.25
C HIS A 316 5.88 2.34 -2.38
N ILE A 317 6.15 3.64 -2.29
CA ILE A 317 5.94 4.62 -3.35
C ILE A 317 7.29 5.27 -3.62
N ILE A 318 7.84 5.05 -4.81
CA ILE A 318 9.07 5.70 -5.23
C ILE A 318 8.77 6.73 -6.31
N HIS A 319 9.43 7.88 -6.27
CA HIS A 319 9.15 9.00 -7.18
C HIS A 319 10.44 9.75 -7.53
N LYS A 320 10.76 9.83 -8.82
CA LYS A 320 11.86 10.64 -9.34
C LYS A 320 11.37 12.06 -9.68
N THR A 321 12.03 13.07 -9.12
CA THR A 321 11.64 14.48 -9.27
C THR A 321 12.83 15.32 -9.73
N ALA A 322 12.63 16.63 -9.94
CA ALA A 322 13.69 17.53 -10.35
C ALA A 322 14.71 17.78 -9.22
N SER A 323 14.26 17.86 -7.97
CA SER A 323 15.13 17.95 -6.79
C SER A 323 15.76 16.61 -6.40
N GLN A 324 15.10 15.50 -6.74
CA GLN A 324 15.50 14.16 -6.30
C GLN A 324 15.76 13.19 -7.45
N ALA A 325 16.96 13.30 -8.03
CA ALA A 325 17.41 12.43 -9.11
C ALA A 325 17.68 10.97 -8.68
N LYS A 326 17.92 10.68 -7.39
CA LYS A 326 18.10 9.31 -6.85
C LYS A 326 16.80 8.68 -6.33
N TRP A 327 15.65 9.30 -6.69
CA TRP A 327 14.29 8.98 -6.27
C TRP A 327 14.03 9.20 -4.77
N PHE A 328 12.83 9.65 -4.43
CA PHE A 328 12.27 9.54 -3.09
C PHE A 328 11.80 8.10 -2.89
N TRP A 329 12.10 7.51 -1.74
CA TRP A 329 11.77 6.12 -1.39
C TRP A 329 10.85 6.09 -0.16
N SER A 330 9.54 6.26 -0.40
CA SER A 330 8.55 6.36 0.67
C SER A 330 8.04 4.98 1.06
N THR A 331 7.96 4.65 2.35
CA THR A 331 7.40 3.37 2.79
C THR A 331 6.34 3.50 3.88
N PHE A 332 5.19 2.87 3.64
CA PHE A 332 4.00 2.89 4.48
C PHE A 332 3.62 1.47 4.92
N GLU A 333 3.04 1.36 6.11
CA GLU A 333 2.56 0.10 6.67
C GLU A 333 1.15 0.23 7.22
N GLN A 334 0.42 -0.88 7.24
CA GLN A 334 -0.79 -1.04 8.04
C GLN A 334 -0.37 -1.22 9.51
N VAL A 335 -1.03 -0.49 10.42
CA VAL A 335 -0.55 -0.30 11.81
C VAL A 335 -0.62 -1.54 12.70
N ASP A 336 -1.32 -2.58 12.29
CA ASP A 336 -1.51 -3.83 13.03
C ASP A 336 -0.48 -4.93 12.65
N ASN A 337 0.43 -4.64 11.71
CA ASN A 337 1.41 -5.59 11.19
C ASN A 337 2.18 -6.30 12.32
N THR A 338 2.73 -5.54 13.27
CA THR A 338 3.56 -6.04 14.38
C THR A 338 2.78 -6.28 15.68
N THR A 339 1.44 -6.33 15.64
CA THR A 339 0.61 -6.54 16.84
C THR A 339 -0.38 -7.68 16.68
N SER A 340 -1.04 -7.83 15.53
CA SER A 340 -2.04 -8.86 15.30
C SER A 340 -2.09 -9.45 13.89
N SER A 341 -1.60 -8.75 12.85
CA SER A 341 -1.64 -9.29 11.48
C SER A 341 -0.54 -10.33 11.23
N PHE A 342 0.66 -10.09 11.78
CA PHE A 342 1.83 -10.96 11.65
C PHE A 342 2.55 -11.23 12.98
N PHE A 343 1.95 -10.85 14.12
CA PHE A 343 2.50 -11.12 15.44
C PHE A 343 1.45 -11.79 16.32
N ASN A 344 1.86 -12.80 17.09
CA ASN A 344 1.05 -13.50 18.06
C ASN A 344 1.75 -13.47 19.43
N PRO A 345 1.27 -12.66 20.39
CA PRO A 345 1.87 -12.57 21.73
C PRO A 345 1.72 -13.86 22.56
N HIS A 346 0.94 -14.84 22.08
CA HIS A 346 0.74 -16.15 22.68
C HIS A 346 1.40 -17.28 21.88
N CYS A 347 2.34 -16.95 20.99
CA CYS A 347 3.14 -17.95 20.29
C CYS A 347 3.95 -18.81 21.28
N THR A 348 3.90 -20.14 21.11
CA THR A 348 4.63 -21.12 21.94
C THR A 348 5.71 -21.92 21.20
N THR A 349 5.67 -21.95 19.87
CA THR A 349 6.57 -22.74 19.01
C THR A 349 7.02 -21.91 17.80
N ASN A 350 8.30 -21.98 17.43
CA ASN A 350 8.89 -21.24 16.30
C ASN A 350 8.75 -19.71 16.38
N CYS A 351 8.73 -19.16 17.59
CA CYS A 351 8.42 -17.74 17.85
C CYS A 351 9.61 -16.78 17.65
N GLN A 352 10.60 -17.15 16.86
CA GLN A 352 11.78 -16.30 16.65
C GLN A 352 11.38 -15.06 15.83
N PRO A 353 11.66 -13.84 16.32
CA PRO A 353 11.30 -12.62 15.63
C PRO A 353 11.92 -12.56 14.22
N ASN A 354 11.09 -12.27 13.22
CA ASN A 354 11.50 -12.07 11.84
C ASN A 354 12.32 -13.23 11.24
N GLN A 355 12.07 -14.47 11.63
CA GLN A 355 12.70 -15.65 11.02
C GLN A 355 11.86 -16.19 9.85
N GLN A 356 12.51 -16.52 8.72
CA GLN A 356 11.85 -17.27 7.64
C GLN A 356 11.51 -18.70 8.12
N THR A 357 10.27 -19.11 7.90
CA THR A 357 9.68 -20.37 8.35
C THR A 357 9.29 -21.31 7.20
N ALA A 358 9.11 -20.80 5.99
CA ALA A 358 8.68 -21.58 4.84
C ALA A 358 9.82 -22.42 4.23
N THR A 359 9.49 -23.61 3.75
CA THR A 359 10.45 -24.57 3.15
C THR A 359 10.32 -24.64 1.63
N GLN A 360 11.41 -24.94 0.94
CA GLN A 360 11.40 -25.16 -0.51
C GLN A 360 10.96 -26.59 -0.86
N PRO A 361 10.19 -26.83 -1.94
CA PRO A 361 9.60 -25.83 -2.85
C PRO A 361 8.44 -25.08 -2.17
N TYR A 362 8.48 -23.75 -2.20
CA TYR A 362 7.55 -22.90 -1.44
C TYR A 362 6.09 -23.17 -1.85
N THR A 363 5.37 -23.84 -0.95
CA THR A 363 3.97 -24.22 -1.14
C THR A 363 3.19 -23.70 0.06
N GLU A 364 2.22 -22.83 -0.18
CA GLU A 364 1.54 -22.03 0.83
C GLU A 364 0.71 -22.91 1.79
N LEU A 365 -0.19 -23.72 1.21
CA LEU A 365 -1.15 -24.57 1.91
C LEU A 365 -1.10 -26.01 1.38
N ALA A 366 -1.61 -26.94 2.17
CA ALA A 366 -1.83 -28.33 1.80
C ALA A 366 -3.10 -28.46 0.92
N PRO A 367 -3.30 -29.57 0.17
CA PRO A 367 -4.46 -29.75 -0.69
C PRO A 367 -5.84 -29.67 0.00
N ASP A 368 -5.90 -29.89 1.32
CA ASP A 368 -7.08 -29.74 2.17
C ASP A 368 -7.31 -28.30 2.68
N GLY A 369 -6.40 -27.37 2.33
CA GLY A 369 -6.39 -25.98 2.80
C GLY A 369 -5.64 -25.76 4.12
N GLY A 370 -5.05 -26.80 4.73
CA GLY A 370 -4.27 -26.68 5.96
C GLY A 370 -2.94 -25.93 5.77
N PRO A 371 -2.46 -25.18 6.79
CA PRO A 371 -1.19 -24.47 6.70
C PRO A 371 0.02 -25.42 6.68
N LEU A 372 0.89 -25.30 5.68
CA LEU A 372 2.14 -26.09 5.59
C LEU A 372 3.32 -25.42 6.33
N ASN A 373 3.27 -24.10 6.47
CA ASN A 373 4.39 -23.28 6.95
C ASN A 373 3.99 -22.63 8.28
N ALA A 374 4.90 -22.61 9.26
CA ALA A 374 4.66 -21.88 10.50
C ALA A 374 4.56 -20.36 10.21
N PRO A 375 3.73 -19.60 10.95
CA PRO A 375 3.71 -18.14 10.81
C PRO A 375 5.05 -17.48 11.14
N VAL A 376 5.45 -16.47 10.36
CA VAL A 376 6.56 -15.59 10.73
C VAL A 376 6.09 -14.67 11.86
N GLN A 377 6.81 -14.61 12.98
CA GLN A 377 6.54 -13.63 14.04
C GLN A 377 7.20 -12.31 13.69
N VAL A 378 6.48 -11.44 12.98
CA VAL A 378 7.02 -10.15 12.53
C VAL A 378 7.06 -9.17 13.67
N THR A 379 8.25 -8.63 13.95
CA THR A 379 8.45 -7.56 14.93
C THR A 379 9.22 -6.41 14.30
N ARG A 380 9.04 -5.21 14.84
CA ARG A 380 9.83 -4.06 14.41
C ARG A 380 11.21 -4.08 15.09
N THR A 381 12.26 -4.26 14.31
CA THR A 381 13.65 -4.11 14.77
C THR A 381 14.31 -2.83 14.27
N THR A 382 13.83 -2.26 13.16
CA THR A 382 14.19 -0.91 12.70
C THR A 382 13.09 0.08 13.09
N PRO A 383 13.37 1.09 13.95
CA PRO A 383 12.37 2.06 14.40
C PRO A 383 11.65 2.80 13.27
N ILE A 384 10.45 3.30 13.56
CA ILE A 384 9.80 4.32 12.73
C ILE A 384 10.60 5.61 12.89
N GLN A 385 11.01 6.21 11.78
CA GLN A 385 11.86 7.40 11.73
C GLN A 385 11.06 8.66 11.36
N ALA A 386 9.89 8.50 10.73
CA ALA A 386 8.92 9.56 10.51
C ALA A 386 8.37 10.12 11.83
N ASP A 387 8.14 11.43 11.87
CA ASP A 387 7.62 12.14 13.04
C ASP A 387 6.26 11.54 13.51
N PRO A 388 6.15 11.04 14.75
CA PRO A 388 4.90 10.50 15.28
C PRO A 388 3.74 11.51 15.27
N SER A 389 4.02 12.81 15.44
CA SER A 389 3.02 13.87 15.38
C SER A 389 2.49 14.10 13.97
N LEU A 390 3.35 13.94 12.95
CA LEU A 390 2.98 14.00 11.54
C LEU A 390 2.09 12.81 11.15
N ASN A 391 2.48 11.60 11.54
CA ASN A 391 1.67 10.40 11.38
C ASN A 391 0.31 10.53 12.10
N ALA A 392 0.28 11.06 13.32
CA ALA A 392 -0.96 11.31 14.04
C ALA A 392 -1.86 12.36 13.36
N TYR A 393 -1.27 13.40 12.77
CA TYR A 393 -1.99 14.44 12.04
C TYR A 393 -2.64 13.91 10.75
N TYR A 394 -1.89 13.25 9.88
CA TYR A 394 -2.45 12.71 8.63
C TYR A 394 -3.48 11.61 8.87
N ARG A 395 -3.27 10.73 9.86
CA ARG A 395 -4.28 9.75 10.28
C ARG A 395 -5.52 10.40 10.90
N GLY A 396 -5.36 11.58 11.51
CA GLY A 396 -6.45 12.45 11.96
C GLY A 396 -7.28 13.00 10.79
N LEU A 397 -6.63 13.54 9.75
CA LEU A 397 -7.30 13.99 8.51
C LEU A 397 -8.05 12.85 7.81
N LEU A 398 -7.49 11.64 7.83
CA LEU A 398 -8.04 10.45 7.17
C LEU A 398 -9.05 9.69 8.06
N LYS A 399 -9.39 10.20 9.25
CA LYS A 399 -10.29 9.56 10.22
C LYS A 399 -11.67 9.31 9.62
N GLY A 400 -12.23 8.13 9.92
CA GLY A 400 -13.48 7.66 9.33
C GLY A 400 -13.28 6.87 8.03
N SER A 401 -12.09 6.92 7.44
CA SER A 401 -11.68 6.08 6.31
C SER A 401 -10.75 4.96 6.77
N VAL A 402 -10.53 3.99 5.88
CA VAL A 402 -9.59 2.89 6.10
C VAL A 402 -8.13 3.37 6.17
N TRP A 403 -7.82 4.50 5.53
CA TRP A 403 -6.48 5.05 5.40
C TRP A 403 -5.91 5.57 6.72
N ALA A 404 -6.76 5.86 7.72
CA ALA A 404 -6.33 6.15 9.09
C ALA A 404 -5.67 4.96 9.82
N ASN A 405 -5.71 3.75 9.24
CA ASN A 405 -5.03 2.55 9.73
C ASN A 405 -3.67 2.30 9.05
N TYR A 406 -3.15 3.29 8.31
CA TYR A 406 -1.82 3.26 7.70
C TYR A 406 -0.95 4.37 8.29
N GLN A 407 0.37 4.18 8.26
CA GLN A 407 1.35 5.18 8.71
C GLN A 407 2.62 5.14 7.87
N LEU A 408 3.28 6.30 7.72
CA LEU A 408 4.60 6.40 7.12
C LEU A 408 5.65 5.87 8.11
N ILE A 409 6.60 5.08 7.62
CA ILE A 409 7.76 4.64 8.41
C ILE A 409 8.89 5.66 8.33
N SER A 410 9.20 6.08 7.10
CA SER A 410 10.01 7.24 6.72
C SER A 410 10.02 7.33 5.19
N THR A 411 10.64 8.36 4.66
CA THR A 411 11.05 8.41 3.24
C THR A 411 12.56 8.51 3.13
N GLN A 412 13.19 7.61 2.37
CA GLN A 412 14.63 7.68 2.11
C GLN A 412 14.92 8.50 0.85
N TRP A 413 15.97 9.33 0.90
CA TRP A 413 16.27 10.33 -0.14
C TRP A 413 17.74 10.75 -0.09
N ALA A 414 18.27 11.45 -1.09
CA ALA A 414 19.68 11.85 -1.11
C ALA A 414 19.94 13.13 -1.90
N THR A 415 21.01 13.84 -1.54
CA THR A 415 21.32 15.20 -2.04
C THR A 415 22.82 15.36 -2.27
N GLY A 416 23.23 16.41 -2.98
CA GLY A 416 24.67 16.76 -3.13
C GLY A 416 25.57 15.65 -3.67
N GLY A 417 25.02 14.61 -4.31
CA GLY A 417 25.74 13.42 -4.74
C GLY A 417 25.94 12.32 -3.67
N ALA A 418 25.50 12.53 -2.42
CA ALA A 418 25.70 11.67 -1.25
C ALA A 418 25.57 10.17 -1.56
N PRO A 419 26.54 9.32 -1.16
CA PRO A 419 26.61 7.92 -1.61
C PRO A 419 25.56 7.01 -0.97
N GLN A 420 24.93 7.45 0.12
CA GLN A 420 23.90 6.74 0.87
C GLN A 420 22.70 7.66 1.05
N GLY A 421 21.50 7.07 1.15
CA GLY A 421 20.29 7.83 1.46
C GLY A 421 20.24 8.29 2.92
N THR A 422 19.42 9.30 3.18
CA THR A 422 18.96 9.74 4.50
C THR A 422 17.52 9.29 4.66
N PRO A 423 17.15 8.58 5.74
CA PRO A 423 18.04 7.86 6.66
C PRO A 423 18.78 6.72 5.93
N PRO A 424 19.97 6.29 6.39
CA PRO A 424 20.78 5.26 5.70
C PRO A 424 20.19 3.86 5.77
N VAL A 425 19.45 3.57 6.84
CA VAL A 425 18.67 2.33 7.02
C VAL A 425 17.20 2.71 7.11
N LEU A 426 16.36 2.04 6.33
CA LEU A 426 14.90 2.17 6.29
C LEU A 426 14.30 0.81 5.91
N ALA A 427 13.29 0.36 6.66
CA ALA A 427 12.71 -0.98 6.50
C ALA A 427 11.21 -1.02 6.72
N ASN A 428 10.49 -1.63 5.78
CA ASN A 428 9.11 -2.05 5.95
C ASN A 428 9.05 -3.45 6.58
N THR A 429 8.16 -3.65 7.54
CA THR A 429 7.99 -4.94 8.23
C THR A 429 7.50 -6.06 7.31
N THR A 430 6.87 -5.73 6.17
CA THR A 430 6.42 -6.72 5.16
C THR A 430 7.39 -6.87 3.98
N MET A 431 8.03 -5.79 3.51
CA MET A 431 8.99 -5.86 2.39
C MET A 431 10.39 -6.28 2.86
N GLU A 432 10.94 -5.69 3.92
CA GLU A 432 12.31 -5.96 4.39
C GLU A 432 12.36 -6.81 5.67
N THR A 433 11.27 -7.51 6.01
CA THR A 433 11.08 -8.32 7.23
C THR A 433 12.35 -8.97 7.79
N PHE A 434 13.06 -9.71 6.96
CA PHE A 434 14.19 -10.58 7.32
C PHE A 434 15.55 -9.86 7.39
N ILE A 435 15.62 -8.61 6.92
CA ILE A 435 16.85 -7.80 6.85
C ILE A 435 16.68 -6.38 7.42
N GLN A 436 15.62 -6.11 8.19
CA GLN A 436 15.28 -4.77 8.69
C GLN A 436 16.48 -3.95 9.20
N PRO A 437 17.42 -4.48 10.02
CA PRO A 437 18.53 -3.68 10.58
C PRO A 437 19.57 -3.21 9.56
N THR A 438 19.60 -3.80 8.35
CA THR A 438 20.56 -3.47 7.28
C THR A 438 19.86 -3.04 5.97
N ALA A 439 18.53 -3.00 5.97
CA ALA A 439 17.71 -2.62 4.83
C ALA A 439 17.91 -1.17 4.42
N SER A 440 18.06 -0.94 3.12
CA SER A 440 18.22 0.39 2.54
C SER A 440 17.72 0.36 1.10
N CYS A 441 16.57 0.95 0.80
CA CYS A 441 15.96 0.84 -0.52
C CYS A 441 16.88 1.44 -1.61
N MET A 442 17.31 2.68 -1.43
CA MET A 442 18.29 3.34 -2.28
C MET A 442 19.63 2.59 -2.31
N GLY A 443 20.05 1.99 -1.19
CA GLY A 443 21.26 1.16 -1.12
C GLY A 443 21.17 -0.06 -2.06
N CYS A 444 20.13 -0.87 -1.90
CA CYS A 444 19.87 -2.06 -2.73
C CYS A 444 19.66 -1.71 -4.21
N HIS A 445 18.94 -0.62 -4.50
CA HIS A 445 18.58 -0.25 -5.88
C HIS A 445 19.60 0.66 -6.60
N SER A 446 20.61 1.18 -5.90
CA SER A 446 21.69 2.00 -6.51
C SER A 446 22.39 1.36 -7.70
N ASN A 447 22.49 0.03 -7.70
CA ASN A 447 23.06 -0.78 -8.77
C ASN A 447 22.03 -1.74 -9.37
N ALA A 448 20.73 -1.40 -9.31
CA ALA A 448 19.68 -2.17 -9.95
C ALA A 448 20.04 -2.40 -11.44
N PRO A 449 20.11 -3.65 -11.94
CA PRO A 449 20.60 -3.90 -13.29
C PRO A 449 19.50 -3.74 -14.35
N LYS A 450 19.92 -3.52 -15.59
CA LYS A 450 19.05 -3.70 -16.77
C LYS A 450 18.86 -5.19 -17.07
N ALA A 451 17.77 -5.56 -17.75
CA ALA A 451 17.56 -6.92 -18.24
C ALA A 451 18.68 -7.43 -19.17
N SER A 452 19.43 -6.52 -19.81
CA SER A 452 20.62 -6.85 -20.62
C SER A 452 21.86 -7.23 -19.79
N GLY A 453 21.81 -7.12 -18.45
CA GLY A 453 22.93 -7.43 -17.55
C GLY A 453 24.08 -6.41 -17.55
N SER A 454 23.98 -5.34 -18.35
CA SER A 454 25.02 -4.33 -18.52
C SER A 454 24.55 -2.96 -18.03
N GLY A 455 25.25 -2.33 -17.07
CA GLY A 455 24.88 -0.99 -16.57
C GLY A 455 23.64 -0.94 -15.68
N THR A 456 23.35 0.25 -15.14
CA THR A 456 22.29 0.45 -14.14
C THR A 456 20.94 0.84 -14.76
N ALA A 457 19.88 0.51 -14.05
CA ALA A 457 18.49 0.84 -14.33
C ALA A 457 18.02 2.12 -13.63
N ASP A 458 18.93 3.06 -13.32
CA ASP A 458 18.59 4.35 -12.69
C ASP A 458 17.60 4.20 -11.51
N PHE A 459 17.97 3.35 -10.53
CA PHE A 459 17.22 3.05 -9.31
C PHE A 459 15.88 2.29 -9.46
N SER A 460 15.38 2.05 -10.68
CA SER A 460 14.17 1.24 -10.93
C SER A 460 14.29 -0.19 -10.39
N PHE A 461 13.20 -0.72 -9.82
CA PHE A 461 13.07 -2.14 -9.46
C PHE A 461 12.36 -2.98 -10.54
N LEU A 462 12.10 -2.40 -11.71
CA LEU A 462 11.28 -2.97 -12.77
C LEU A 462 12.07 -3.43 -14.00
N MET A 463 13.15 -2.76 -14.37
CA MET A 463 13.82 -2.98 -15.67
C MET A 463 14.38 -4.40 -15.89
N LEU A 464 14.61 -5.17 -14.83
CA LEU A 464 15.04 -6.57 -14.92
C LEU A 464 14.00 -7.52 -15.51
N GLU A 465 12.71 -7.18 -15.43
CA GLU A 465 11.61 -8.06 -15.86
C GLU A 465 11.46 -8.08 -17.39
N ALA A 466 12.16 -7.20 -18.12
CA ALA A 466 12.13 -7.14 -19.58
C ALA A 466 12.66 -8.42 -20.23
N GLN A 467 11.90 -8.91 -21.22
CA GLN A 467 12.14 -10.16 -21.94
C GLN A 467 12.91 -9.96 -23.25
#